data_AF-A0A962BRK8-F1
#
_entry.id   AF-A0A962BRK8-F1
#
_cell.length_a   1.000
_cell.length_b   1.000
_cell.length_c   1.000
_cell.angle_alpha   90.00
_cell.angle_beta   90.00
_cell.angle_gamma   90.00
#
_symmetry.space_group_name_H-M   'P 1'
#
loop_
_entity.id
_entity.type
_entity.pdbx_description
1 polymer ?
#
loop_
_entity_poly.entity_id
_entity_poly.type
_entity_poly.pdbx_seq_one_letter_code
_entity_poly.pdbx_strand_id
1 'polypeptide(L)'
;HEKFGFRLDDLRPLTYEGPQGIEAVLRGLTRFDWDPIEEDGKLIALSRPENSRGEACCNSAVGMASVTLEPAGQLELSGAPLETIHDTCCEAACHLKEVKAISEELGIGFLGMGFQPKWKREEMPWMPKGRYGIMRRYMPTVGNLGLDMMTRTCTVQVNLDFADEADMVKKFRV
;
A
#
# COMPACT_ATOMS: atom_id res chain seq x y z
N HIS A 1 5.54 -0.05 -2.49
CA HIS A 1 5.91 0.98 -1.50
C HIS A 1 4.71 1.30 -0.63
N GLU A 2 4.93 1.55 0.66
CA GLU A 2 3.88 1.77 1.66
C GLU A 2 3.85 3.23 2.14
N LYS A 3 2.68 3.67 2.62
CA LYS A 3 2.45 5.03 3.12
C LYS A 3 1.32 5.06 4.16
N PHE A 4 1.43 5.93 5.14
CA PHE A 4 0.42 6.08 6.20
C PHE A 4 -0.65 7.09 5.79
N GLY A 5 -1.90 6.66 5.72
CA GLY A 5 -3.03 7.58 5.61
C GLY A 5 -3.36 8.23 6.96
N PHE A 6 -3.72 9.52 6.94
CA PHE A 6 -4.16 10.25 8.13
C PHE A 6 -5.20 11.32 7.79
N ARG A 7 -6.05 11.68 8.75
CA ARG A 7 -7.02 12.78 8.56
C ARG A 7 -6.38 14.14 8.74
N LEU A 8 -6.76 15.13 7.93
CA LEU A 8 -6.14 16.46 8.01
C LEU A 8 -6.58 17.29 9.22
N ASP A 9 -7.74 16.99 9.81
CA ASP A 9 -8.33 17.73 10.92
C ASP A 9 -7.67 17.40 12.28
N ASP A 10 -7.32 16.13 12.51
CA ASP A 10 -6.79 15.69 13.80
C ASP A 10 -5.57 14.75 13.72
N LEU A 11 -5.10 14.48 12.49
CA LEU A 11 -3.94 13.65 12.19
C LEU A 11 -4.10 12.17 12.56
N ARG A 12 -5.30 11.71 12.96
CA ARG A 12 -5.53 10.30 13.30
C ARG A 12 -5.31 9.39 12.09
N PRO A 13 -4.83 8.15 12.29
CA PRO A 13 -4.75 7.17 11.22
C PRO A 13 -6.15 6.86 10.66
N LEU A 14 -6.22 6.46 9.39
CA LEU A 14 -7.50 6.12 8.77
C LEU A 14 -8.01 4.77 9.29
N THR A 15 -9.22 4.76 9.84
CA THR A 15 -9.95 3.52 10.11
C THR A 15 -10.37 2.84 8.80
N TYR A 16 -10.75 1.57 8.85
CA TYR A 16 -11.24 0.89 7.64
C TYR A 16 -12.54 1.53 7.12
N GLU A 17 -13.54 1.64 8.00
CA GLU A 17 -14.86 2.21 7.67
C GLU A 17 -14.88 3.73 7.86
N GLY A 18 -15.96 4.35 7.34
CA GLY A 18 -16.27 5.76 7.50
C GLY A 18 -16.02 6.60 6.25
N PRO A 19 -16.52 7.85 6.22
CA PRO A 19 -16.40 8.72 5.06
C PRO A 19 -14.94 9.08 4.73
N GLN A 20 -14.06 9.05 5.72
CA GLN A 20 -12.61 9.27 5.58
C GLN A 20 -11.82 7.97 5.80
N GLY A 21 -12.46 6.81 5.62
CA GLY A 21 -11.87 5.50 5.86
C GLY A 21 -11.05 4.98 4.67
N ILE A 22 -10.28 3.93 4.92
CA ILE A 22 -9.51 3.21 3.89
C ILE A 22 -10.42 2.65 2.80
N GLU A 23 -11.61 2.15 3.14
CA GLU A 23 -12.56 1.66 2.15
C GLU A 23 -12.98 2.77 1.18
N ALA A 24 -13.19 4.00 1.67
CA ALA A 24 -13.51 5.14 0.82
C ALA A 24 -12.36 5.49 -0.13
N VAL A 25 -11.10 5.36 0.33
CA VAL A 25 -9.92 5.53 -0.54
C VAL A 25 -9.90 4.48 -1.66
N LEU A 26 -10.07 3.20 -1.32
CA LEU A 26 -10.05 2.12 -2.31
C LEU A 26 -11.20 2.28 -3.32
N ARG A 27 -12.41 2.61 -2.86
CA ARG A 27 -13.55 2.89 -3.75
C ARG A 27 -13.32 4.11 -4.63
N GLY A 28 -12.65 5.15 -4.13
CA GLY A 28 -12.27 6.31 -4.94
C GLY A 28 -11.30 5.94 -6.05
N LEU A 29 -10.34 5.06 -5.76
CA LEU A 29 -9.33 4.62 -6.73
C LEU A 29 -9.92 3.79 -7.87
N THR A 30 -11.07 3.12 -7.71
CA THR A 30 -11.70 2.35 -8.82
C THR A 30 -12.10 3.22 -10.02
N ARG A 31 -12.08 4.56 -9.88
CA ARG A 31 -12.28 5.51 -10.98
C ARG A 31 -11.10 5.58 -11.96
N PHE A 32 -9.94 5.00 -11.60
CA PHE A 32 -8.69 5.03 -12.39
C PHE A 32 -8.30 3.63 -12.90
N ASP A 33 -9.27 2.89 -13.45
CA ASP A 33 -9.09 1.55 -14.02
C ASP A 33 -8.48 0.53 -13.04
N TRP A 34 -8.89 0.63 -11.77
CA TRP A 34 -8.56 -0.33 -10.72
C TRP A 34 -9.76 -1.24 -10.45
N ASP A 35 -9.57 -2.54 -10.58
CA ASP A 35 -10.57 -3.56 -10.30
C ASP A 35 -10.60 -3.89 -8.79
N PRO A 36 -11.78 -3.93 -8.16
CA PRO A 36 -11.91 -4.22 -6.74
C PRO A 36 -11.64 -5.69 -6.39
N ILE A 37 -10.94 -5.93 -5.29
CA ILE A 37 -10.73 -7.26 -4.70
C ILE A 37 -11.29 -7.28 -3.27
N GLU A 38 -12.25 -8.17 -3.04
CA GLU A 38 -12.93 -8.30 -1.75
C GLU A 38 -12.54 -9.59 -1.00
N GLU A 39 -12.51 -9.50 0.33
CA GLU A 39 -12.39 -10.61 1.26
C GLU A 39 -13.57 -10.51 2.24
N ASP A 40 -14.39 -11.55 2.36
CA ASP A 40 -15.59 -11.57 3.21
C ASP A 40 -16.52 -10.35 3.02
N GLY A 41 -16.68 -9.88 1.78
CA GLY A 41 -17.51 -8.72 1.42
C GLY A 41 -16.92 -7.36 1.82
N LYS A 42 -15.64 -7.31 2.18
CA LYS A 42 -14.89 -6.08 2.45
C LYS A 42 -13.87 -5.85 1.34
N LEU A 43 -13.85 -4.64 0.77
CA LEU A 43 -12.86 -4.22 -0.22
C LEU A 43 -11.50 -4.02 0.44
N ILE A 44 -10.54 -4.90 0.14
CA ILE A 44 -9.24 -4.94 0.83
C ILE A 44 -8.03 -4.73 -0.07
N ALA A 45 -8.23 -4.75 -1.38
CA ALA A 45 -7.20 -4.55 -2.38
C ALA A 45 -7.81 -4.13 -3.72
N LEU A 46 -6.94 -3.68 -4.62
CA LEU A 46 -7.26 -3.40 -6.01
C LEU A 46 -6.22 -4.05 -6.92
N SER A 47 -6.63 -4.46 -8.11
CA SER A 47 -5.73 -4.87 -9.19
C SER A 47 -5.91 -3.99 -10.40
N ARG A 48 -4.83 -3.77 -11.14
CA ARG A 48 -4.84 -3.10 -12.44
C ARG A 48 -4.41 -4.12 -13.50
N PRO A 49 -5.23 -4.37 -14.54
CA PRO A 49 -4.84 -5.26 -15.63
C PRO A 49 -3.76 -4.61 -16.51
N GLU A 50 -3.02 -5.46 -17.24
CA GLU A 50 -1.86 -5.05 -18.08
C GLU A 50 -2.20 -4.01 -19.16
N ASN A 51 -3.43 -4.03 -19.68
CA ASN A 51 -3.87 -3.13 -20.75
C ASN A 51 -4.49 -1.82 -20.23
N SER A 52 -4.42 -1.56 -18.92
CA SER A 52 -4.96 -0.33 -18.35
C SER A 52 -4.17 0.88 -18.81
N ARG A 53 -4.87 1.94 -19.20
CA ARG A 53 -4.23 3.21 -19.53
C ARG A 53 -3.86 4.00 -18.27
N GLY A 54 -4.59 3.77 -17.18
CA GLY A 54 -4.47 4.55 -15.95
C GLY A 54 -4.74 6.03 -16.20
N GLU A 55 -4.41 6.88 -15.22
CA GLU A 55 -4.32 8.31 -15.49
C GLU A 55 -3.09 8.61 -16.35
N ALA A 56 -3.28 9.35 -17.46
CA ALA A 56 -2.22 9.73 -18.38
C ALA A 56 -1.21 10.67 -17.70
N CYS A 57 -0.27 10.12 -16.95
CA CYS A 57 0.72 10.89 -16.21
C CYS A 57 2.13 10.81 -16.83
N CYS A 58 2.41 9.81 -17.65
CA CYS A 58 3.52 9.81 -18.60
C CYS A 58 3.15 9.06 -19.88
N ASN A 59 3.99 9.19 -20.92
CA ASN A 59 3.81 8.50 -22.21
C ASN A 59 4.11 6.98 -22.15
N SER A 60 4.36 6.42 -20.97
CA SER A 60 4.65 5.00 -20.77
C SER A 60 3.37 4.25 -20.42
N ALA A 61 3.21 3.04 -20.95
CA ALA A 61 2.08 2.18 -20.59
C ALA A 61 2.18 1.81 -19.10
N VAL A 62 1.06 1.89 -18.38
CA VAL A 62 1.01 1.43 -17.00
C VAL A 62 0.70 -0.06 -17.03
N GLY A 63 1.61 -0.88 -16.50
CA GLY A 63 1.47 -2.33 -16.51
C GLY A 63 0.56 -2.87 -15.40
N MET A 64 0.57 -4.20 -15.25
CA MET A 64 -0.13 -4.89 -14.18
C MET A 64 0.37 -4.44 -12.81
N ALA A 65 -0.51 -3.93 -11.97
CA ALA A 65 -0.18 -3.45 -10.62
C ALA A 65 -1.25 -3.86 -9.60
N SER A 66 -0.93 -3.76 -8.32
CA SER A 66 -1.93 -3.93 -7.26
C SER A 66 -1.77 -2.89 -6.16
N VAL A 67 -2.90 -2.50 -5.57
CA VAL A 67 -2.94 -1.72 -4.33
C VAL A 67 -3.39 -2.65 -3.21
N THR A 68 -2.61 -2.77 -2.15
CA THR A 68 -2.96 -3.61 -1.00
C THR A 68 -2.85 -2.84 0.31
N LEU A 69 -3.34 -3.46 1.38
CA LEU A 69 -3.35 -2.90 2.72
C LEU A 69 -2.52 -3.74 3.67
N GLU A 70 -1.57 -3.10 4.34
CA GLU A 70 -0.85 -3.64 5.49
C GLU A 70 -1.74 -3.65 6.76
N PRO A 71 -1.30 -4.29 7.87
CA PRO A 71 -2.16 -4.56 9.03
C PRO A 71 -2.89 -3.36 9.62
N ALA A 72 -2.32 -2.15 9.57
CA ALA A 72 -2.94 -0.94 10.09
C ALA A 72 -3.37 0.06 9.00
N GLY A 73 -3.56 -0.41 7.77
CA GLY A 73 -4.08 0.40 6.68
C GLY A 73 -3.02 1.24 5.98
N GLN A 74 -1.73 0.88 6.12
CA GLN A 74 -0.71 1.43 5.24
C GLN A 74 -1.06 1.02 3.80
N LEU A 75 -1.13 2.01 2.91
CA LEU A 75 -1.58 1.81 1.53
C LEU A 75 -0.37 1.47 0.66
N GLU A 76 -0.30 0.23 0.22
CA GLU A 76 0.81 -0.28 -0.58
C GLU A 76 0.51 -0.21 -2.07
N LEU A 77 1.47 0.24 -2.87
CA LEU A 77 1.53 -0.06 -4.30
C LEU A 77 2.56 -1.15 -4.57
N SER A 78 2.12 -2.28 -5.11
CA SER A 78 2.98 -3.24 -5.81
C SER A 78 2.92 -2.94 -7.31
N GLY A 79 3.98 -2.34 -7.81
CA GLY A 79 4.10 -1.91 -9.21
C GLY A 79 4.32 -3.06 -10.19
N ALA A 80 4.20 -2.75 -11.48
CA ALA A 80 4.52 -3.65 -12.57
C ALA A 80 6.02 -3.99 -12.62
N PRO A 81 6.39 -5.15 -13.19
CA PRO A 81 7.77 -5.38 -13.61
C PRO A 81 8.09 -4.45 -14.78
N LEU A 82 9.09 -3.58 -14.59
CA LEU A 82 9.43 -2.51 -15.54
C LEU A 82 10.90 -2.59 -15.93
N GLU A 83 11.18 -2.24 -17.19
CA GLU A 83 12.54 -2.33 -17.76
C GLU A 83 13.47 -1.23 -17.23
N THR A 84 12.94 -0.03 -16.99
CA THR A 84 13.76 1.13 -16.60
C THR A 84 13.28 1.79 -15.31
N ILE A 85 14.22 2.39 -14.57
CA ILE A 85 13.91 3.21 -13.40
C ILE A 85 13.04 4.44 -13.72
N HIS A 86 13.06 4.90 -14.98
CA HIS A 86 12.21 6.01 -15.43
C HIS A 86 10.75 5.59 -15.50
N ASP A 87 10.48 4.36 -15.96
CA ASP A 87 9.14 3.78 -15.94
C ASP A 87 8.68 3.57 -14.49
N THR A 88 9.54 3.05 -13.61
CA THR A 88 9.21 2.90 -12.18
C THR A 88 8.88 4.24 -11.52
N CYS A 89 9.69 5.27 -11.80
CA CYS A 89 9.44 6.61 -11.29
C CYS A 89 8.12 7.18 -11.83
N CYS A 90 7.79 6.94 -13.10
CA CYS A 90 6.52 7.34 -13.65
C CYS A 90 5.36 6.65 -12.94
N GLU A 91 5.38 5.31 -12.84
CA GLU A 91 4.29 4.55 -12.23
C GLU A 91 4.02 5.00 -10.79
N ALA A 92 5.08 5.18 -9.99
CA ALA A 92 4.96 5.70 -8.64
C ALA A 92 4.33 7.10 -8.63
N ALA A 93 4.72 7.99 -9.54
CA ALA A 93 4.15 9.33 -9.65
C ALA A 93 2.67 9.30 -10.09
N CYS A 94 2.27 8.42 -11.02
CA CYS A 94 0.88 8.22 -11.43
C CYS A 94 0.03 7.83 -10.23
N HIS A 95 0.45 6.80 -9.50
CA HIS A 95 -0.28 6.33 -8.33
C HIS A 95 -0.40 7.41 -7.25
N LEU A 96 0.65 8.20 -7.01
CA LEU A 96 0.58 9.32 -6.07
C LEU A 96 -0.39 10.42 -6.49
N LYS A 97 -0.53 10.69 -7.80
CA LYS A 97 -1.54 11.64 -8.32
C LYS A 97 -2.95 11.12 -8.11
N GLU A 98 -3.22 9.86 -8.45
CA GLU A 98 -4.52 9.21 -8.24
C GLU A 98 -4.92 9.24 -6.75
N VAL A 99 -4.01 8.82 -5.86
CA VAL A 99 -4.22 8.85 -4.41
C VAL A 99 -4.45 10.28 -3.91
N LYS A 100 -3.70 11.27 -4.42
CA LYS A 100 -3.86 12.67 -4.04
C LYS A 100 -5.24 13.22 -4.45
N ALA A 101 -5.71 12.92 -5.66
CA ALA A 101 -7.04 13.34 -6.11
C ALA A 101 -8.14 12.84 -5.15
N ILE A 102 -8.08 11.56 -4.75
CA ILE A 102 -9.02 11.01 -3.75
C ILE A 102 -8.83 11.68 -2.39
N SER A 103 -7.58 11.91 -1.99
CA SER A 103 -7.26 12.46 -0.67
C SER A 103 -7.81 13.87 -0.46
N GLU A 104 -7.77 14.71 -1.50
CA GLU A 104 -8.32 16.07 -1.48
C GLU A 104 -9.84 16.06 -1.31
N GLU A 105 -10.55 15.14 -1.98
CA GLU A 105 -12.01 14.98 -1.85
C GLU A 105 -12.41 14.51 -0.45
N LEU A 106 -11.62 13.63 0.18
CA LEU A 106 -11.91 13.04 1.49
C LEU A 106 -11.34 13.85 2.68
N GLY A 107 -10.55 14.90 2.43
CA GLY A 107 -9.90 15.67 3.50
C GLY A 107 -8.89 14.86 4.31
N ILE A 108 -8.13 13.99 3.63
CA ILE A 108 -7.08 13.14 4.21
C ILE A 108 -5.72 13.45 3.58
N GLY A 109 -4.64 12.95 4.19
CA GLY A 109 -3.29 13.03 3.66
C GLY A 109 -2.57 11.68 3.76
N PHE A 110 -1.44 11.56 3.06
CA PHE A 110 -0.55 10.41 3.15
C PHE A 110 0.87 10.83 3.54
N LEU A 111 1.50 10.05 4.42
CA LEU A 111 2.84 10.28 4.95
C LEU A 111 3.78 9.14 4.55
N GLY A 112 4.86 9.48 3.86
CA GLY A 112 5.97 8.57 3.56
C GLY A 112 7.05 8.64 4.64
N MET A 113 7.02 7.71 5.60
CA MET A 113 8.03 7.57 6.66
C MET A 113 8.18 6.11 7.05
N GLY A 114 9.39 5.69 7.45
CA GLY A 114 9.63 4.30 7.85
C GLY A 114 8.92 3.86 9.14
N PHE A 115 8.56 4.81 10.01
CA PHE A 115 7.82 4.53 11.25
C PHE A 115 6.79 5.63 11.55
N GLN A 116 5.63 5.26 12.09
CA GLN A 116 4.57 6.18 12.51
C GLN A 116 5.05 7.09 13.65
N PRO A 117 5.20 8.42 13.43
CA PRO A 117 5.88 9.30 14.38
C PRO A 117 5.02 9.77 15.57
N LYS A 118 3.69 9.66 15.51
CA LYS A 118 2.77 10.33 16.46
C LYS A 118 1.99 9.39 17.36
N TRP A 119 1.40 8.33 16.80
CA TRP A 119 0.41 7.52 17.49
C TRP A 119 0.98 6.26 18.13
N LYS A 120 0.42 5.89 19.29
CA LYS A 120 0.79 4.65 19.97
C LYS A 120 0.23 3.44 19.23
N ARG A 121 0.84 2.27 19.46
CA ARG A 121 0.40 0.98 18.91
C ARG A 121 -1.09 0.69 19.15
N GLU A 122 -1.58 1.01 20.35
CA GLU A 122 -2.98 0.79 20.75
C GLU A 122 -3.99 1.72 20.05
N GLU A 123 -3.51 2.81 19.45
CA GLU A 123 -4.31 3.78 18.71
C GLU A 123 -4.33 3.49 17.21
N MET A 124 -3.56 2.50 16.75
CA MET A 124 -3.53 2.10 15.34
C MET A 124 -4.74 1.21 15.00
N PRO A 125 -5.40 1.46 13.85
CA PRO A 125 -6.51 0.63 13.39
C PRO A 125 -6.00 -0.73 12.93
N TRP A 126 -6.93 -1.64 12.68
CA TRP A 126 -6.64 -2.97 12.11
C TRP A 126 -7.51 -3.19 10.89
N MET A 127 -6.88 -3.63 9.80
CA MET A 127 -7.58 -3.93 8.55
C MET A 127 -8.29 -5.28 8.64
N PRO A 128 -9.49 -5.41 8.02
CA PRO A 128 -10.32 -6.61 8.11
C PRO A 128 -9.82 -7.72 7.18
N LYS A 129 -8.59 -8.20 7.36
CA LYS A 129 -8.01 -9.34 6.63
C LYS A 129 -7.76 -10.49 7.61
N GLY A 130 -8.30 -11.66 7.32
CA GLY A 130 -8.28 -12.83 8.22
C GLY A 130 -6.86 -13.20 8.66
N ARG A 131 -5.89 -13.11 7.73
CA ARG A 131 -4.46 -13.37 8.01
C ARG A 131 -3.89 -12.50 9.14
N TYR A 132 -4.33 -11.24 9.26
CA TYR A 132 -3.83 -10.33 10.29
C TYR A 132 -4.35 -10.67 11.68
N GLY A 133 -5.55 -11.23 11.78
CA GLY A 133 -6.06 -11.75 13.06
C GLY A 133 -5.17 -12.85 13.63
N ILE A 134 -4.64 -13.74 12.78
CA ILE A 134 -3.71 -14.81 13.18
C ILE A 134 -2.39 -14.19 13.63
N MET A 135 -1.77 -13.36 12.79
CA MET A 135 -0.47 -12.74 13.08
C MET A 135 -0.51 -11.88 14.34
N ARG A 136 -1.59 -11.11 14.57
CA ARG A 136 -1.77 -10.27 15.76
C ARG A 136 -1.72 -11.08 17.06
N ARG A 137 -2.28 -12.30 17.07
CA ARG A 137 -2.23 -13.19 18.24
C ARG A 137 -0.86 -13.87 18.40
N TYR A 138 -0.19 -14.15 17.28
CA TYR A 138 1.07 -14.89 17.28
C TYR A 138 2.28 -14.00 17.60
N MET A 139 2.39 -12.79 17.05
CA MET A 139 3.57 -11.95 17.21
C MET A 139 4.05 -11.77 18.67
N PRO A 140 3.18 -11.60 19.68
CA PRO A 140 3.59 -11.53 21.08
C PRO A 140 4.30 -12.77 21.62
N THR A 141 4.12 -13.96 21.02
CA THR A 141 4.75 -15.21 21.48
C THR A 141 6.21 -15.35 21.02
N VAL A 142 6.62 -14.55 20.03
CA VAL A 142 7.96 -14.61 19.41
C VAL A 142 8.75 -13.31 19.54
N GLY A 143 8.15 -12.24 20.07
CA GLY A 143 8.85 -11.00 20.38
C GLY A 143 7.94 -9.81 20.68
N ASN A 144 8.54 -8.70 21.12
CA ASN A 144 7.78 -7.54 21.60
C ASN A 144 7.52 -6.46 20.53
N LEU A 145 8.22 -6.52 19.39
CA LEU A 145 8.15 -5.51 18.32
C LEU A 145 7.37 -5.96 17.09
N GLY A 146 6.95 -7.22 16.99
CA GLY A 146 6.22 -7.72 15.82
C GLY A 146 4.93 -6.96 15.54
N LEU A 147 4.20 -6.56 16.59
CA LEU A 147 3.00 -5.73 16.44
C LEU A 147 3.31 -4.29 16.02
N ASP A 148 4.48 -3.75 16.35
CA ASP A 148 4.90 -2.43 15.87
C ASP A 148 5.31 -2.47 14.41
N MET A 149 6.05 -3.50 14.01
CA MET A 149 6.34 -3.73 12.59
C MET A 149 5.03 -3.81 11.80
N MET A 150 4.07 -4.63 12.25
CA MET A 150 2.79 -4.75 11.54
C MET A 150 2.01 -3.44 11.44
N THR A 151 1.96 -2.66 12.51
CA THR A 151 1.00 -1.52 12.59
C THR A 151 1.62 -0.15 12.43
N ARG A 152 2.94 -0.02 12.53
CA ARG A 152 3.62 1.27 12.63
C ARG A 152 4.85 1.41 11.74
N THR A 153 5.16 0.48 10.85
CA THR A 153 6.20 0.67 9.82
C THR A 153 5.63 0.81 8.42
N CYS A 154 6.40 1.48 7.56
CA CYS A 154 6.26 1.44 6.10
C CYS A 154 7.62 1.14 5.45
N THR A 155 7.61 0.55 4.26
CA THR A 155 8.82 0.31 3.46
C THR A 155 8.72 0.79 2.01
N VAL A 156 9.88 0.94 1.38
CA VAL A 156 10.04 0.97 -0.08
C VAL A 156 10.91 -0.23 -0.43
N GLN A 157 10.39 -1.13 -1.25
CA GLN A 157 11.04 -2.36 -1.68
C GLN A 157 11.22 -2.35 -3.20
N VAL A 158 12.25 -3.04 -3.67
CA VAL A 158 12.45 -3.37 -5.09
C VAL A 158 12.47 -4.89 -5.25
N ASN A 159 11.88 -5.38 -6.33
CA ASN A 159 11.93 -6.79 -6.73
C ASN A 159 12.81 -6.91 -7.97
N LEU A 160 13.74 -7.87 -7.98
CA LEU A 160 14.72 -8.06 -9.06
C LEU A 160 14.77 -9.53 -9.46
N ASP A 161 14.77 -9.80 -10.76
CA ASP A 161 14.95 -11.15 -11.31
C ASP A 161 16.40 -11.63 -11.25
N PHE A 162 16.60 -12.93 -11.44
CA PHE A 162 17.90 -13.58 -11.60
C PHE A 162 17.89 -14.51 -12.80
N ALA A 163 19.05 -14.67 -13.44
CA ALA A 163 19.16 -15.49 -14.65
C ALA A 163 19.21 -16.99 -14.36
N ASP A 164 19.83 -17.38 -13.23
CA ASP A 164 19.98 -18.77 -12.79
C ASP A 164 20.24 -18.83 -11.26
N GLU A 165 20.35 -20.04 -10.72
CA GLU A 165 20.61 -20.26 -9.29
C GLU A 165 21.92 -19.61 -8.82
N ALA A 166 22.96 -19.63 -9.65
CA ALA A 166 24.26 -19.06 -9.29
C ALA A 166 24.20 -17.53 -9.20
N ASP A 167 23.50 -16.87 -10.14
CA ASP A 167 23.22 -15.43 -10.12
C ASP A 167 22.36 -15.04 -8.90
N MET A 168 21.33 -15.82 -8.58
CA MET A 168 20.52 -15.63 -7.37
C MET A 168 21.37 -15.66 -6.10
N VAL A 169 22.22 -16.68 -5.93
CA VAL A 169 23.11 -16.80 -4.76
C VAL A 169 24.06 -15.63 -4.66
N LYS A 170 24.58 -15.14 -5.79
CA LYS A 170 25.46 -13.97 -5.82
C LYS A 170 24.70 -12.70 -5.41
N LYS A 171 23.51 -12.46 -5.96
CA LYS A 171 22.65 -11.30 -5.63
C LYS A 171 22.16 -11.31 -4.18
N PHE A 172 21.96 -12.48 -3.58
CA PHE A 172 21.49 -12.59 -2.19
C PHE A 172 22.60 -12.22 -1.18
N ARG A 173 23.87 -12.45 -1.52
CA ARG A 173 25.01 -12.30 -0.59
C ARG A 173 25.64 -10.91 -0.58
N VAL A 174 25.36 -10.08 -1.59
CA VAL A 174 25.97 -8.75 -1.80
C VAL A 174 24.90 -7.69 -1.65
#